data_AF-A0A1C3UQ79-F1
#
_entry.id   AF-A0A1C3UQ79-F1
#
_cell.length_a   1.000
_cell.length_b   1.000
_cell.length_c   1.000
_cell.angle_alpha   90.00
_cell.angle_beta   90.00
_cell.angle_gamma   90.00
#
_symmetry.space_group_name_H-M   'P 1'
#
loop_
_entity.id
_entity.type
_entity.pdbx_description
1 polymer ?
#
loop_
_entity_poly.entity_id
_entity_poly.type
_entity_poly.pdbx_seq_one_letter_code
_entity_poly.pdbx_strand_id
1 'polypeptide(L)'
;MDDPATFEQLIQFRAPANLSKAIDRAASQRCQSKSDYIRQALVDRLQADGGSPLGEQQYCLVRGGELITTSFKTSKADIDRVGGDAAWLPIENEDTEPFDPAKHWRLKPLPLRLDSTRGIVVRTYPVIAKCQEHA
;
A
#
# COMPACT_ATOMS: atom_id res chain seq x y z
N MET A 1 -17.59 5.08 -11.30
CA MET A 1 -18.07 3.71 -11.55
C MET A 1 -17.07 2.80 -10.89
N ASP A 2 -17.50 2.04 -9.89
CA ASP A 2 -16.63 1.09 -9.19
C ASP A 2 -16.24 -0.05 -10.12
N ASP A 3 -14.95 -0.32 -10.20
CA ASP A 3 -14.39 -1.39 -11.03
C ASP A 3 -14.84 -2.75 -10.47
N PRO A 4 -15.50 -3.60 -11.26
CA PRO A 4 -16.00 -4.92 -10.82
C PRO A 4 -14.92 -5.86 -10.30
N ALA A 5 -13.63 -5.58 -10.54
CA ALA A 5 -12.49 -6.34 -10.00
C ALA A 5 -12.13 -6.00 -8.53
N THR A 6 -12.75 -5.00 -7.90
CA THR A 6 -12.29 -4.49 -6.59
C THR A 6 -12.57 -5.46 -5.41
N PHE A 7 -13.57 -6.36 -5.54
CA PHE A 7 -14.05 -7.18 -4.41
C PHE A 7 -14.24 -8.66 -4.78
N GLU A 8 -13.20 -9.31 -5.31
CA GLU A 8 -13.26 -10.69 -5.83
C GLU A 8 -13.45 -11.76 -4.73
N GLN A 9 -13.01 -11.50 -3.50
CA GLN A 9 -12.99 -12.52 -2.45
C GLN A 9 -14.09 -12.31 -1.39
N LEU A 10 -14.99 -13.28 -1.27
CA LEU A 10 -16.00 -13.31 -0.22
C LEU A 10 -15.42 -13.88 1.09
N ILE A 11 -15.40 -13.06 2.14
CA ILE A 11 -14.97 -13.46 3.49
C ILE A 11 -16.23 -13.76 4.33
N GLN A 12 -16.31 -14.98 4.87
CA GLN A 12 -17.40 -15.41 5.74
C GLN A 12 -16.87 -15.70 7.15
N PHE A 13 -17.57 -15.22 8.17
CA PHE A 13 -17.25 -15.53 9.57
C PHE A 13 -18.53 -15.86 10.35
N ARG A 14 -18.39 -16.64 11.42
CA ARG A 14 -19.48 -16.91 12.35
C ARG A 14 -19.59 -15.77 13.35
N ALA A 15 -20.80 -15.25 13.53
CA ALA A 15 -21.07 -14.11 14.39
C ALA A 15 -22.18 -14.45 15.40
N PRO A 16 -22.09 -13.94 16.65
CA PRO A 16 -23.21 -13.94 17.58
C PRO A 16 -24.44 -13.22 16.98
N ALA A 17 -25.65 -13.68 17.33
CA ALA A 17 -26.88 -13.16 16.72
C ALA A 17 -27.10 -11.65 16.91
N ASN A 18 -26.55 -11.07 17.97
CA ASN A 18 -26.62 -9.63 18.25
C ASN A 18 -25.59 -8.78 17.47
N LEU A 19 -24.51 -9.38 16.98
CA LEU A 19 -23.42 -8.65 16.31
C LEU A 19 -23.89 -8.07 14.97
N SER A 20 -24.65 -8.83 14.19
CA SER A 20 -25.19 -8.36 12.91
C SER A 20 -26.07 -7.11 13.10
N LYS A 21 -26.96 -7.12 14.12
CA LYS A 21 -27.81 -5.96 14.45
C LYS A 21 -27.00 -4.73 14.87
N ALA A 22 -25.92 -4.94 15.63
CA ALA A 22 -25.04 -3.85 16.05
C ALA A 22 -24.32 -3.21 14.86
N ILE A 23 -23.83 -4.02 13.92
CA ILE A 23 -23.22 -3.56 12.67
C ILE A 23 -24.23 -2.75 11.85
N ASP A 24 -25.46 -3.22 11.72
CA ASP A 24 -26.51 -2.53 10.95
C ASP A 24 -26.78 -1.14 11.48
N ARG A 25 -26.89 -1.02 12.80
CA ARG A 25 -27.12 0.25 13.48
C ARG A 25 -25.95 1.21 13.23
N ALA A 26 -24.71 0.74 13.37
CA ALA A 26 -23.52 1.56 13.20
C ALA A 26 -23.32 1.99 11.73
N ALA A 27 -23.57 1.09 10.77
CA ALA A 27 -23.52 1.41 9.34
C ALA A 27 -24.59 2.45 8.97
N SER A 28 -25.81 2.29 9.49
CA SER A 28 -26.91 3.23 9.25
C SER A 28 -26.62 4.64 9.78
N GLN A 29 -26.00 4.74 10.97
CA GLN A 29 -25.58 6.02 11.55
C GLN A 29 -24.53 6.75 10.70
N ARG A 30 -23.79 6.03 9.85
CA ARG A 30 -22.77 6.57 8.95
C ARG A 30 -23.23 6.65 7.49
N CYS A 31 -24.49 6.36 7.20
CA CYS A 31 -25.04 6.28 5.84
C CYS A 31 -24.25 5.33 4.92
N GLN A 32 -23.77 4.21 5.48
CA GLN A 32 -22.95 3.22 4.78
C GLN A 32 -23.69 1.89 4.62
N SER A 33 -23.31 1.09 3.63
CA SER A 33 -23.70 -0.32 3.60
C SER A 33 -23.00 -1.09 4.72
N LYS A 34 -23.54 -2.25 5.13
CA LYS A 34 -22.89 -3.11 6.13
C LYS A 34 -21.47 -3.49 5.69
N SER A 35 -21.31 -3.81 4.41
CA SER A 35 -20.03 -4.21 3.82
C SER A 35 -19.01 -3.07 3.83
N ASP A 36 -19.43 -1.85 3.50
CA ASP A 36 -18.56 -0.66 3.59
C ASP A 36 -18.11 -0.40 5.02
N TYR A 37 -19.05 -0.45 5.96
CA TYR A 37 -18.75 -0.24 7.37
C TYR A 37 -17.77 -1.28 7.91
N ILE A 38 -17.99 -2.57 7.60
CA ILE A 38 -17.09 -3.66 8.02
C ILE A 38 -15.70 -3.47 7.41
N ARG A 39 -15.61 -3.15 6.11
CA ARG A 39 -14.33 -2.89 5.44
C ARG A 39 -13.58 -1.75 6.13
N GLN A 40 -14.22 -0.60 6.32
CA GLN A 40 -13.58 0.54 6.97
C GLN A 40 -13.12 0.19 8.39
N ALA A 41 -13.99 -0.42 9.20
CA ALA A 41 -13.66 -0.77 10.58
C ALA A 41 -12.50 -1.77 10.68
N LEU A 42 -12.42 -2.74 9.77
CA LEU A 42 -11.30 -3.68 9.71
C LEU A 42 -10.01 -3.00 9.25
N VAL A 43 -10.06 -2.13 8.24
CA VAL A 43 -8.90 -1.35 7.78
C VAL A 43 -8.35 -0.49 8.92
N ASP A 44 -9.22 0.28 9.58
CA ASP A 44 -8.85 1.15 10.70
C ASP A 44 -8.20 0.33 11.83
N ARG A 45 -8.77 -0.83 12.15
CA ARG A 45 -8.25 -1.69 13.21
C ARG A 45 -6.92 -2.34 12.83
N LEU A 46 -6.80 -2.86 11.61
CA LEU A 46 -5.55 -3.41 11.10
C LEU A 46 -4.45 -2.35 11.13
N GLN A 47 -4.73 -1.13 10.68
CA GLN A 47 -3.77 -0.02 10.72
C GLN A 47 -3.36 0.32 12.15
N ALA A 48 -4.31 0.36 13.10
CA ALA A 48 -4.00 0.58 14.51
C ALA A 48 -3.13 -0.54 15.11
N ASP A 49 -3.29 -1.77 14.62
CA ASP A 49 -2.48 -2.94 15.01
C ASP A 49 -1.17 -3.04 14.20
N GLY A 50 -0.88 -2.06 13.32
CA GLY A 50 0.34 -1.97 12.51
C GLY A 50 0.30 -2.79 11.20
N GLY A 51 -0.84 -3.38 10.86
CA GLY A 51 -1.08 -4.05 9.58
C GLY A 51 -1.57 -3.08 8.50
N SER A 52 -1.00 -3.14 7.30
CA SER A 52 -1.51 -2.41 6.13
C SER A 52 -2.26 -3.37 5.21
N PRO A 53 -3.57 -3.18 4.99
CA PRO A 53 -4.32 -3.97 4.00
C PRO A 53 -3.98 -3.58 2.54
N LEU A 54 -3.24 -2.49 2.34
CA LEU A 54 -2.77 -1.99 1.04
C LEU A 54 -1.34 -2.46 0.76
N GLY A 55 -1.12 -3.78 0.76
CA GLY A 55 0.23 -4.33 0.70
C GLY A 55 1.13 -3.90 1.87
N GLU A 56 2.26 -4.58 2.04
CA GLU A 56 3.22 -4.15 3.06
C GLU A 56 3.90 -2.87 2.56
N GLN A 57 3.49 -1.71 3.10
CA GLN A 57 4.14 -0.43 2.84
C GLN A 57 5.62 -0.54 3.23
N GLN A 58 6.50 -0.41 2.24
CA GLN A 58 7.93 -0.40 2.45
C GLN A 58 8.42 1.04 2.62
N TYR A 59 9.48 1.22 3.40
CA TYR A 59 10.12 2.49 3.67
C TYR A 59 11.59 2.41 3.30
N CYS A 60 12.19 3.56 3.00
CA CYS A 60 13.63 3.71 2.82
C CYS A 60 14.16 4.73 3.84
N LEU A 61 15.23 4.37 4.55
CA LEU A 61 15.95 5.30 5.41
C LEU A 61 16.84 6.18 4.53
N VAL A 62 16.63 7.49 4.62
CA VAL A 62 17.32 8.49 3.81
C VAL A 62 18.05 9.45 4.72
N ARG A 63 19.27 9.86 4.36
CA ARG A 63 20.05 10.88 5.08
C ARG A 63 20.65 11.86 4.09
N GLY A 64 20.30 13.14 4.17
CA GLY A 64 20.89 14.18 3.32
C GLY A 64 20.77 13.89 1.82
N GLY A 65 19.70 13.22 1.40
CA GLY A 65 19.47 12.81 0.01
C GLY A 65 19.98 11.41 -0.37
N GLU A 66 20.77 10.77 0.51
CA GLU A 66 21.34 9.44 0.30
C GLU A 66 20.37 8.34 0.75
N LEU A 67 20.13 7.33 -0.10
CA LEU A 67 19.32 6.16 0.23
C LEU A 67 20.17 5.11 0.95
N ILE A 68 19.86 4.80 2.21
CA ILE A 68 20.69 3.94 3.07
C ILE A 68 20.20 2.49 3.06
N THR A 69 18.95 2.26 3.44
CA THR A 69 18.40 0.90 3.55
C THR A 69 16.88 0.90 3.43
N THR A 70 16.31 -0.28 3.20
CA THR A 70 14.85 -0.47 3.07
C THR A 70 14.32 -1.38 4.17
N SER A 71 13.14 -1.08 4.68
CA SER A 71 12.47 -1.88 5.71
C SER A 71 10.96 -1.76 5.59
N PHE A 72 10.23 -2.76 6.04
CA PHE A 72 8.77 -2.69 6.20
C PHE A 72 8.35 -2.06 7.53
N LYS A 73 9.33 -1.74 8.40
CA LYS A 73 9.11 -1.08 9.69
C LYS A 73 10.03 0.12 9.81
N THR A 74 9.46 1.25 10.22
CA THR A 74 10.26 2.40 10.62
C THR A 74 10.83 2.15 12.02
N SER A 75 12.06 2.63 12.25
CA SER A 75 12.82 2.35 13.46
C SER A 75 13.55 3.60 13.90
N LYS A 76 13.22 4.06 15.11
CA LYS A 76 13.87 5.22 15.73
C LYS A 76 15.33 4.93 16.08
N ALA A 77 15.63 3.71 16.51
CA ALA A 77 17.01 3.29 16.78
C ALA A 77 17.88 3.35 15.52
N ASP A 78 17.31 3.05 14.34
CA ASP A 78 18.04 3.19 13.07
C ASP A 78 18.28 4.67 12.71
N ILE A 79 17.31 5.55 12.97
CA ILE A 79 17.49 7.01 12.82
C ILE A 79 18.60 7.49 13.76
N ASP A 80 18.55 7.14 15.04
CA ASP A 80 19.52 7.58 16.04
C ASP A 80 20.92 7.08 15.73
N ARG A 81 21.05 5.85 15.19
CA ARG A 81 22.34 5.28 14.74
C ARG A 81 22.91 5.99 13.52
N VAL A 82 22.07 6.34 12.55
CA VAL A 82 22.50 7.05 11.33
C VAL A 82 22.81 8.51 11.63
N GLY A 83 22.01 9.14 12.50
CA GLY A 83 22.15 10.54 12.92
C GLY A 83 21.84 11.55 11.81
N GLY A 84 21.96 12.83 12.17
CA GLY A 84 21.68 13.96 11.27
C GLY A 84 20.22 14.04 10.85
N ASP A 85 19.97 14.51 9.63
CA ASP A 85 18.63 14.65 9.04
C ASP A 85 18.09 13.32 8.48
N ALA A 86 18.33 12.21 9.21
CA ALA A 86 17.89 10.89 8.80
C ALA A 86 16.37 10.72 8.99
N ALA A 87 15.68 10.25 7.95
CA ALA A 87 14.24 10.04 7.97
C ALA A 87 13.86 8.77 7.22
N TRP A 88 12.84 8.07 7.72
CA TRP A 88 12.18 7.01 6.96
C TRP A 88 11.16 7.64 6.02
N LEU A 89 11.38 7.50 4.72
CA LEU A 89 10.44 7.94 3.69
C LEU A 89 9.70 6.73 3.11
N PRO A 90 8.40 6.84 2.80
CA PRO A 90 7.66 5.75 2.18
C PRO A 90 8.20 5.48 0.77
N ILE A 91 8.26 4.20 0.39
CA ILE A 91 8.54 3.77 -0.97
C ILE A 91 7.20 3.65 -1.71
N GLU A 92 7.03 4.42 -2.77
CA GLU A 92 5.93 4.27 -3.71
C GLU A 92 6.39 3.51 -4.94
N ASN A 93 5.54 2.59 -5.40
CA ASN A 93 5.77 1.85 -6.64
C ASN A 93 5.04 2.56 -7.77
N GLU A 94 5.74 2.82 -8.86
CA GLU A 94 5.15 3.36 -10.08
C GLU A 94 5.58 2.53 -11.27
N ASP A 95 4.76 2.53 -12.31
CA ASP A 95 5.09 1.96 -13.61
C ASP A 95 5.51 3.09 -14.57
N THR A 96 6.38 2.81 -15.53
CA THR A 96 6.72 3.80 -16.58
C THR A 96 5.54 4.14 -17.47
N GLU A 97 4.56 3.23 -17.57
CA GLU A 97 3.35 3.35 -18.39
C GLU A 97 2.18 2.62 -17.70
N PRO A 98 0.91 2.92 -18.04
CA PRO A 98 -0.23 2.18 -17.50
C PRO A 98 -0.12 0.66 -17.72
N PHE A 99 -0.12 -0.11 -16.63
CA PHE A 99 0.05 -1.56 -16.69
C PHE A 99 -1.25 -2.29 -17.07
N ASP A 100 -1.14 -3.24 -17.99
CA ASP A 100 -2.22 -4.13 -18.44
C ASP A 100 -1.60 -5.55 -18.48
N PRO A 101 -1.96 -6.46 -17.56
CA PRO A 101 -1.32 -7.77 -17.46
C PRO A 101 -1.55 -8.65 -18.69
N ALA A 102 -2.57 -8.37 -19.52
CA ALA A 102 -2.79 -9.10 -20.76
C ALA A 102 -1.77 -8.67 -21.83
N LYS A 103 -1.43 -7.37 -21.88
CA LYS A 103 -0.65 -6.75 -22.96
C LYS A 103 0.80 -6.43 -22.61
N HIS A 104 1.14 -6.39 -21.32
CA HIS A 104 2.43 -5.89 -20.85
C HIS A 104 3.19 -6.89 -19.97
N TRP A 105 4.51 -6.78 -20.00
CA TRP A 105 5.40 -7.34 -18.98
C TRP A 105 5.90 -6.22 -18.08
N ARG A 106 5.99 -6.51 -16.78
CA ARG A 106 6.64 -5.64 -15.79
C ARG A 106 8.04 -6.18 -15.53
N LEU A 107 9.06 -5.38 -15.85
CA LEU A 107 10.46 -5.77 -15.65
C LEU A 107 10.89 -5.56 -14.19
N LYS A 108 12.13 -5.99 -13.89
CA LYS A 108 12.74 -5.69 -12.60
C LYS A 108 12.80 -4.18 -12.38
N PRO A 109 12.55 -3.71 -11.15
CA PRO A 109 12.52 -2.29 -10.87
C PRO A 109 13.89 -1.65 -11.11
N LEU A 110 13.86 -0.40 -11.54
CA LEU A 110 15.04 0.46 -11.60
C LEU A 110 15.56 0.74 -10.17
N PRO A 111 16.82 1.21 -10.03
CA PRO A 111 17.33 1.66 -8.75
C PRO A 111 16.40 2.67 -8.10
N LEU A 112 16.23 2.57 -6.77
CA LEU A 112 15.40 3.48 -6.01
C LEU A 112 15.87 4.93 -6.21
N ARG A 113 14.90 5.84 -6.32
CA ARG A 113 15.15 7.26 -6.51
C ARG A 113 14.47 8.05 -5.42
N LEU A 114 15.16 9.05 -4.85
CA LEU A 114 14.53 10.02 -3.98
C LEU A 114 13.74 11.04 -4.80
N ASP A 115 12.47 11.23 -4.47
CA ASP A 115 11.67 12.36 -4.91
C ASP A 115 11.62 13.39 -3.77
N SER A 116 12.55 14.35 -3.82
CA SER A 116 12.69 15.36 -2.77
C SER A 116 11.51 16.34 -2.72
N THR A 117 10.81 16.54 -3.85
CA THR A 117 9.65 17.43 -3.95
C THR A 117 8.46 16.84 -3.22
N ARG A 118 8.25 15.52 -3.36
CA ARG A 118 7.14 14.79 -2.74
C ARG A 118 7.49 14.23 -1.36
N GLY A 119 8.78 14.20 -0.99
CA GLY A 119 9.24 13.61 0.27
C GLY A 119 9.07 12.10 0.32
N ILE A 120 9.23 11.41 -0.82
CA ILE A 120 9.06 9.95 -0.94
C ILE A 120 10.25 9.32 -1.66
N VAL A 121 10.39 8.01 -1.56
CA VAL A 121 11.28 7.23 -2.41
C VAL A 121 10.45 6.50 -3.44
N VAL A 122 10.92 6.44 -4.68
CA VAL A 122 10.19 5.90 -5.80
C VAL A 122 10.89 4.64 -6.31
N ARG A 123 10.10 3.58 -6.49
CA ARG A 123 10.48 2.35 -7.16
C ARG A 123 9.74 2.27 -8.49
N THR A 124 10.46 2.57 -9.56
CA THR A 124 9.91 2.55 -10.91
C THR A 124 10.06 1.16 -11.53
N TYR A 125 8.97 0.59 -12.01
CA TYR A 125 8.94 -0.66 -12.76
C TYR A 125 8.79 -0.36 -14.26
N PRO A 126 9.77 -0.73 -15.10
CA PRO A 126 9.62 -0.59 -16.54
C PRO A 126 8.53 -1.51 -17.05
N VAL A 127 7.63 -0.95 -17.85
CA VAL A 127 6.57 -1.66 -18.54
C VAL A 127 6.96 -1.77 -20.01
N ILE A 128 6.89 -2.99 -20.55
CA ILE A 128 7.12 -3.25 -21.98
C ILE A 128 5.94 -4.02 -22.56
N ALA A 129 5.63 -3.81 -23.83
CA ALA A 129 4.59 -4.58 -24.50
C ALA A 129 5.06 -6.00 -24.80
N LYS A 130 4.19 -7.00 -24.59
CA LYS A 130 4.51 -8.41 -24.88
C LYS A 130 4.84 -8.63 -26.35
N CYS A 131 4.27 -7.82 -27.25
CA CYS A 131 4.59 -7.87 -28.68
C CYS A 131 6.03 -7.39 -29.00
N GLN A 132 6.73 -6.77 -28.05
CA GLN A 132 8.10 -6.29 -28.18
C GLN A 132 9.15 -7.24 -27.56
N GLU A 133 8.71 -8.39 -27.01
CA GLU A 133 9.60 -9.38 -26.35
C GLU A 133 10.61 -10.05 -27.32
N HIS A 134 10.42 -9.89 -28.63
CA HIS A 134 11.24 -10.50 -29.69
C HIS A 134 12.01 -9.50 -30.58
N ALA A 135 12.16 -8.23 -30.17
CA ALA A 135 12.91 -7.24 -30.95
C ALA A 135 14.43 -7.32 -30.71
#